data_AF-A0A8J5G071-F1
#
_entry.id   AF-A0A8J5G071-F1
#
_cell.length_a   1.000
_cell.length_b   1.000
_cell.length_c   1.000
_cell.angle_alpha   90.00
_cell.angle_beta   90.00
_cell.angle_gamma   90.00
#
_symmetry.space_group_name_H-M   'P 1'
#
loop_
_entity.id
_entity.type
_entity.pdbx_description
1 polymer ?
#
loop_
_entity_poly.entity_id
_entity_poly.type
_entity_poly.pdbx_seq_one_letter_code
_entity_poly.pdbx_strand_id
1 'polypeptide(L)'
;MSEVCTNSSGLSTKEVVEAMANFNEDNLDKGMVYPPFPNIRKIFAHIVANVAAKAYELRLVSRYPHPKDFMKYAESFMYNFIYHPYR
;
A
#
# COMPACT_ATOMS: atom_id res chain seq x y z
N MET A 1 23.94 -17.29 4.69
CA MET A 1 22.53 -17.48 5.06
C MET A 1 22.06 -16.29 5.86
N SER A 2 21.44 -15.30 5.21
CA SER A 2 20.73 -14.23 5.92
C SER A 2 19.34 -14.75 6.25
N GLU A 3 19.09 -14.96 7.54
CA GLU A 3 17.75 -15.14 8.07
C GLU A 3 17.00 -13.82 7.85
N VAL A 4 16.13 -13.79 6.83
CA VAL A 4 15.11 -12.75 6.73
C VAL A 4 14.12 -13.06 7.85
N CYS A 5 14.14 -12.25 8.90
CA CYS A 5 13.15 -12.27 9.97
C CYS A 5 11.74 -12.29 9.36
N THR A 6 11.12 -13.47 9.31
CA THR A 6 9.72 -13.63 8.95
C THR A 6 8.92 -13.26 10.20
N ASN A 7 8.59 -11.99 10.32
CA ASN A 7 7.60 -11.56 11.29
C ASN A 7 6.30 -12.30 10.97
N SER A 8 5.62 -12.79 12.02
CA SER A 8 4.47 -13.70 12.05
C SER A 8 3.19 -13.25 11.30
N SER A 9 3.28 -12.24 10.43
CA SER A 9 2.18 -11.61 9.70
C SER A 9 2.17 -11.88 8.19
N GLY A 10 3.06 -12.71 7.65
CA GLY A 10 2.98 -13.20 6.25
C GLY A 10 3.17 -12.14 5.15
N LEU A 11 3.22 -10.86 5.48
CA LEU A 11 3.49 -9.76 4.56
C LEU A 11 5.00 -9.70 4.33
N SER A 12 5.47 -10.56 3.44
CA SER A 12 6.83 -10.52 2.92
C SER A 12 7.09 -9.13 2.36
N THR A 13 8.14 -8.47 2.85
CA THR A 13 8.57 -7.12 2.40
C THR A 13 8.72 -7.02 0.88
N LYS A 14 8.91 -8.15 0.18
CA LYS A 14 8.95 -8.23 -1.28
C LYS A 14 7.60 -7.90 -1.94
N GLU A 15 6.48 -8.34 -1.36
CA GLU A 15 5.16 -8.09 -1.93
C GLU A 15 4.78 -6.60 -1.84
N VAL A 16 5.20 -5.93 -0.77
CA VAL A 16 5.00 -4.49 -0.59
C VAL A 16 5.85 -3.69 -1.57
N VAL A 17 7.07 -4.16 -1.86
CA VAL A 17 7.97 -3.55 -2.84
C VAL A 17 7.44 -3.75 -4.26
N GLU A 18 6.96 -4.94 -4.60
CA GLU A 18 6.35 -5.25 -5.91
C GLU A 18 5.03 -4.48 -6.11
N ALA A 19 4.28 -4.22 -5.03
CA ALA A 19 3.07 -3.41 -5.03
C ALA A 19 3.30 -1.90 -5.25
N MET A 20 4.56 -1.42 -5.25
CA MET A 20 4.85 -0.06 -5.73
C MET A 20 4.61 -0.03 -7.24
N ALA A 21 3.36 0.16 -7.64
CA ALA A 21 2.81 0.07 -9.00
C ALA A 21 3.48 0.94 -10.08
N ASN A 22 4.49 1.74 -9.73
CA ASN A 22 5.26 2.56 -10.65
C ASN A 22 6.77 2.26 -10.61
N PHE A 23 7.18 1.21 -9.91
CA PHE A 23 8.57 0.78 -9.89
C PHE A 23 8.83 -0.10 -11.11
N ASN A 24 8.87 0.54 -12.28
CA ASN A 24 9.24 -0.11 -13.52
C ASN A 24 10.76 -0.30 -13.56
N GLU A 25 11.22 -1.34 -14.25
CA GLU A 25 12.65 -1.56 -14.53
C GLU A 25 13.29 -0.31 -15.16
N ASP A 26 12.53 0.41 -16.00
CA ASP A 26 12.93 1.72 -16.56
C ASP A 26 13.34 2.78 -15.53
N ASN A 27 12.76 2.74 -14.33
CA ASN A 27 13.08 3.69 -13.25
C ASN A 27 14.34 3.24 -12.50
N LEU A 28 14.56 1.93 -12.38
CA LEU A 28 15.81 1.37 -11.86
C LEU A 28 16.98 1.67 -12.80
N ASP A 29 16.78 1.53 -14.11
CA ASP A 29 17.80 1.85 -15.13
C ASP A 29 18.20 3.32 -15.13
N LYS A 30 17.27 4.20 -14.73
CA LYS A 30 17.51 5.65 -14.53
C LYS A 30 18.13 5.98 -13.17
N GLY A 31 18.43 4.98 -12.34
CA GLY A 31 19.00 5.14 -10.99
C GLY A 31 18.01 5.61 -9.93
N MET A 32 16.70 5.57 -10.19
CA MET A 32 15.67 5.95 -9.23
C MET A 32 15.35 4.76 -8.31
N VAL A 33 16.03 4.70 -7.16
CA VAL A 33 15.83 3.65 -6.13
C VAL A 33 14.50 3.79 -5.40
N TYR A 34 13.92 4.99 -5.37
CA TYR A 34 12.65 5.26 -4.72
C TYR A 34 11.65 5.87 -5.70
N PRO A 35 10.34 5.61 -5.50
CA PRO A 35 9.32 6.21 -6.34
C PRO A 35 9.31 7.75 -6.24
N PRO A 36 8.85 8.44 -7.30
CA PRO A 36 8.78 9.89 -7.31
C PRO A 36 7.73 10.41 -6.31
N PHE A 37 8.12 11.38 -5.48
CA PHE A 37 7.28 12.04 -4.48
C PHE A 37 5.92 12.57 -4.97
N PRO A 38 5.76 13.20 -6.14
CA PRO A 38 4.45 13.72 -6.55
C PRO A 38 3.36 12.62 -6.63
N ASN A 39 3.74 11.37 -6.81
CA ASN A 39 2.82 10.24 -6.91
C ASN A 39 2.65 9.46 -5.59
N ILE A 40 3.21 9.94 -4.48
CA ILE A 40 3.26 9.19 -3.22
C ILE A 40 1.88 8.76 -2.72
N ARG A 41 0.86 9.61 -2.89
CA ARG A 41 -0.50 9.28 -2.43
C ARG A 41 -1.11 8.11 -3.21
N LYS A 42 -0.90 8.09 -4.53
CA LYS A 42 -1.39 7.02 -5.40
C LYS A 42 -0.70 5.70 -5.05
N ILE A 43 0.63 5.76 -4.88
CA ILE A 43 1.44 4.60 -4.52
C ILE A 43 1.01 4.04 -3.17
N PHE A 44 0.79 4.92 -2.19
CA PHE A 44 0.30 4.50 -0.87
C PHE A 44 -1.08 3.84 -0.96
N ALA A 45 -2.00 4.37 -1.76
CA ALA A 45 -3.32 3.76 -1.96
C ALA A 45 -3.21 2.34 -2.54
N HIS A 46 -2.32 2.13 -3.52
CA HIS A 46 -2.07 0.80 -4.09
C HIS A 46 -1.49 -0.18 -3.07
N ILE A 47 -0.50 0.26 -2.27
CA ILE A 47 0.09 -0.58 -1.21
C ILE A 47 -0.98 -0.98 -0.20
N VAL A 48 -1.76 -0.01 0.30
CA VAL A 48 -2.82 -0.27 1.29
C VAL A 48 -3.90 -1.19 0.71
N ALA A 49 -4.27 -1.05 -0.56
CA ALA A 49 -5.23 -1.94 -1.20
C ALA A 49 -4.75 -3.39 -1.24
N ASN A 50 -3.48 -3.63 -1.60
CA ASN A 50 -2.88 -4.96 -1.65
C ASN A 50 -2.72 -5.57 -0.25
N VAL A 51 -2.25 -4.78 0.71
CA VAL A 51 -2.15 -5.21 2.11
C VAL A 51 -3.52 -5.56 2.68
N ALA A 52 -4.54 -4.75 2.39
CA ALA A 52 -5.91 -5.02 2.81
C ALA A 52 -6.43 -6.32 2.18
N ALA A 53 -6.28 -6.50 0.86
CA ALA A 53 -6.68 -7.72 0.17
C ALA A 53 -6.05 -8.97 0.81
N LYS A 54 -4.73 -8.95 1.04
CA LYS A 54 -3.99 -10.04 1.70
C LYS A 54 -4.45 -10.28 3.13
N ALA A 55 -4.70 -9.22 3.90
CA ALA A 55 -5.17 -9.34 5.27
C ALA A 55 -6.58 -9.98 5.33
N TYR A 56 -7.45 -9.68 4.37
CA TYR A 56 -8.77 -10.33 4.27
C TYR A 56 -8.66 -11.79 3.80
N GLU A 57 -7.77 -12.12 2.85
CA GLU A 57 -7.50 -13.51 2.43
C GLU A 57 -7.05 -14.37 3.61
N LEU A 58 -6.12 -13.85 4.42
CA LEU A 58 -5.58 -14.53 5.60
C LEU A 58 -6.50 -14.48 6.83
N ARG A 59 -7.69 -13.86 6.71
CA ARG A 59 -8.66 -13.67 7.80
C ARG A 59 -8.07 -12.99 9.05
N LEU A 60 -7.07 -12.13 8.87
CA LEU A 60 -6.44 -11.36 9.95
C LEU A 60 -7.23 -10.09 10.32
N VAL A 61 -8.19 -9.69 9.48
CA VAL A 61 -8.91 -8.42 9.63
C VAL A 61 -10.08 -8.55 10.60
N SER A 62 -10.15 -7.62 11.54
CA SER A 62 -11.26 -7.47 12.50
C SER A 62 -12.41 -6.60 11.99
N ARG A 63 -12.18 -5.81 10.94
CA ARG A 63 -13.15 -4.87 10.38
C ARG A 63 -14.02 -5.54 9.31
N TYR A 64 -15.33 -5.47 9.50
CA TYR A 64 -16.36 -5.94 8.58
C TYR A 64 -17.37 -4.81 8.31
N PRO A 65 -18.04 -4.76 7.15
CA PRO A 65 -18.10 -5.75 6.06
C PRO A 65 -16.87 -5.73 5.13
N HIS A 66 -16.69 -6.82 4.36
CA HIS A 66 -15.67 -6.91 3.33
C HIS A 66 -15.91 -5.84 2.24
N PRO A 67 -14.95 -4.94 1.99
CA PRO A 67 -15.12 -3.87 1.02
C PRO A 67 -15.14 -4.44 -0.41
N LYS A 68 -15.98 -3.87 -1.27
CA LYS A 68 -16.09 -4.29 -2.69
C LYS A 68 -14.88 -3.84 -3.52
N ASP A 69 -14.42 -2.61 -3.25
CA ASP A 69 -13.30 -1.97 -3.94
C ASP A 69 -12.20 -1.59 -2.92
N PHE A 70 -11.08 -2.32 -2.91
CA PHE A 70 -9.97 -2.04 -2.01
C PHE A 70 -9.27 -0.70 -2.29
N MET A 71 -9.24 -0.26 -3.55
CA MET A 71 -8.63 1.03 -3.93
C MET A 71 -9.38 2.21 -3.33
N LYS A 72 -10.71 2.28 -3.52
CA LYS A 72 -11.53 3.35 -2.92
C LYS A 72 -11.50 3.30 -1.40
N TYR A 73 -11.44 2.09 -0.84
CA TYR A 73 -11.29 1.90 0.58
C TYR A 73 -9.97 2.48 1.08
N ALA A 74 -8.85 2.19 0.40
CA ALA A 74 -7.54 2.76 0.70
C ALA A 74 -7.52 4.30 0.58
N GLU A 75 -8.15 4.87 -0.46
CA GLU A 75 -8.26 6.32 -0.64
C GLU A 75 -9.00 7.00 0.51
N SER A 76 -10.05 6.35 1.06
CA SER A 76 -10.83 6.90 2.17
C SER A 76 -10.05 7.02 3.48
N PHE A 77 -8.96 6.26 3.65
CA PHE A 77 -8.08 6.39 4.82
C PHE A 77 -7.10 7.55 4.72
N MET A 78 -6.92 8.12 3.53
CA MET A 78 -6.01 9.23 3.38
C MET A 78 -6.59 10.49 4.01
N TYR A 79 -5.78 11.17 4.81
CA TYR A 79 -6.15 12.46 5.35
C TYR A 79 -6.50 13.46 4.22
N ASN A 80 -7.59 14.21 4.42
CA ASN A 80 -7.96 15.31 3.55
C ASN A 80 -7.39 16.61 4.11
N PHE A 81 -6.52 17.26 3.35
CA PHE A 81 -5.86 18.51 3.74
C PHE A 81 -6.73 19.76 3.52
N ILE A 82 -7.92 19.61 2.96
CA ILE A 82 -8.85 20.73 2.76
C ILE A 82 -9.44 21.13 4.11
N TYR A 83 -9.26 22.39 4.49
CA TYR A 83 -9.84 22.94 5.71
C TYR A 83 -11.36 22.80 5.69
N HIS A 84 -11.92 22.40 6.83
CA HIS A 84 -13.36 22.29 6.98
C HIS A 84 -13.94 23.68 7.23
N PRO A 85 -15.13 24.00 6.67
CA PRO A 85 -15.78 25.27 6.94
C PRO A 85 -16.13 25.37 8.43
N TYR A 86 -15.82 26.51 9.03
CA TYR A 86 -16.24 26.83 10.39
C TYR A 86 -17.76 27.02 10.44
N ARG A 87 -18.40 26.48 11.47
CA ARG A 87 -19.83 26.65 11.75
C ARG A 87 -20.06 27.86 12.65
#